data_AF-A0A7L2SUR1-F1
#
_entry.id   AF-A0A7L2SUR1-F1
#
_cell.length_a   1.000
_cell.length_b   1.000
_cell.length_c   1.000
_cell.angle_alpha   90.00
_cell.angle_beta   90.00
_cell.angle_gamma   90.00
#
_symmetry.space_group_name_H-M   'P 1'
#
loop_
_entity.id
_entity.type
_entity.pdbx_description
1 polymer ?
#
loop_
_entity_poly.entity_id
_entity_poly.type
_entity_poly.pdbx_seq_one_letter_code
_entity_poly.pdbx_strand_id
1 'polypeptide(L)'
;CAGVPQGYYRRTADYFPTKNRQRVGCFRVPMVYATFLIDLRKEETSQLAFYPPHPNYTWAFDDIIVFAYSCQEAGAEVHVCNQHHFGYINVPVKAHQTLEDDRANFVHLTLEAMVDGPPMQRSRHISLLPRPLTKMGFDEIFLINLVRRPDRRQRMLASLQELEIVPRVVDAVDGSTLNSSDIKVLGVDQLPGYYDPFSGRTLTKGEVGCFLSHYNIWKEIVSRGLERSVVFEDDVRFEAAFPARLQRLMEELEQAQQDWDLIYLGRKQVNDEDEAPVKGVRNLVVAGYSYWTLAYAISYHGAQKLLATKPLSKMLPVDEYLPIMYDKHP
;
A
#
# COMPACT_ATOMS: atom_id res chain seq x y z
N CYS A 1 -14.40 3.99 -24.54
CA CYS A 1 -15.04 5.29 -24.83
C CYS A 1 -15.58 5.27 -26.26
N ALA A 2 -16.56 6.12 -26.57
CA ALA A 2 -16.99 6.43 -27.94
C ALA A 2 -16.44 7.80 -28.35
N GLY A 3 -16.17 8.01 -29.64
CA GLY A 3 -15.77 9.29 -30.19
C GLY A 3 -16.97 10.25 -30.32
N VAL A 4 -16.74 11.53 -30.04
CA VAL A 4 -17.69 12.64 -30.23
C VAL A 4 -17.29 13.39 -31.52
N PRO A 5 -18.21 14.10 -32.24
CA PRO A 5 -17.91 14.74 -33.53
C PRO A 5 -16.73 15.73 -33.58
N GLN A 6 -16.20 16.15 -32.42
CA GLN A 6 -15.04 17.05 -32.29
C GLN A 6 -13.75 16.31 -31.86
N GLY A 7 -13.73 14.98 -31.88
CA GLY A 7 -12.57 14.17 -31.45
C GLY A 7 -12.50 13.91 -29.94
N TYR A 8 -13.36 14.54 -29.13
CA TYR A 8 -13.44 14.29 -27.69
C TYR A 8 -14.07 12.93 -27.35
N TYR A 9 -13.82 12.44 -26.14
CA TYR A 9 -14.26 11.11 -25.70
C TYR A 9 -15.51 11.18 -24.83
N ARG A 10 -16.43 10.23 -25.04
CA ARG A 10 -17.53 9.94 -24.11
C ARG A 10 -17.37 8.55 -23.52
N ARG A 11 -17.49 8.43 -22.19
CA ARG A 11 -17.51 7.12 -21.52
C ARG A 11 -18.76 6.36 -21.98
N THR A 12 -18.58 5.12 -22.39
CA THR A 12 -19.66 4.19 -22.72
C THR A 12 -20.07 3.41 -21.47
N ALA A 13 -21.25 2.79 -21.46
CA ALA A 13 -21.67 1.90 -20.38
C ALA A 13 -20.65 0.76 -20.14
N ASP A 14 -20.03 0.27 -21.21
CA ASP A 14 -19.03 -0.80 -21.16
C ASP A 14 -17.65 -0.37 -20.63
N TYR A 15 -17.39 0.93 -20.42
CA TYR A 15 -16.06 1.42 -20.08
C TYR A 15 -15.54 0.83 -18.76
N PHE A 16 -16.30 0.94 -17.68
CA PHE A 16 -15.87 0.42 -16.37
C PHE A 16 -15.84 -1.11 -16.31
N PRO A 17 -16.83 -1.85 -16.84
CA PRO A 17 -16.74 -3.31 -16.94
C PRO A 17 -15.51 -3.79 -17.71
N THR A 18 -15.14 -3.12 -18.79
CA THR A 18 -13.93 -3.46 -19.56
C THR A 18 -12.65 -3.07 -18.81
N LYS A 19 -12.58 -1.85 -18.28
CA LYS A 19 -11.42 -1.36 -17.50
C LYS A 19 -11.15 -2.23 -16.27
N ASN A 20 -12.19 -2.57 -15.53
CA ASN A 20 -12.11 -3.37 -14.30
C ASN A 20 -12.09 -4.88 -14.58
N ARG A 21 -11.94 -5.28 -15.86
CA ARG A 21 -11.88 -6.68 -16.33
C ARG A 21 -13.06 -7.55 -15.89
N GLN A 22 -14.22 -6.95 -15.64
CA GLN A 22 -15.50 -7.69 -15.51
C GLN A 22 -15.95 -8.25 -16.86
N ARG A 23 -15.56 -7.57 -17.96
CA ARG A 23 -15.71 -8.04 -19.34
C ARG A 23 -14.33 -8.24 -19.96
N VAL A 24 -13.95 -9.50 -20.18
CA VAL A 24 -12.61 -9.89 -20.67
C VAL A 24 -12.67 -10.22 -22.16
N GLY A 25 -11.78 -9.65 -22.96
CA GLY A 25 -11.72 -9.85 -24.41
C GLY A 25 -10.87 -8.81 -25.14
N CYS A 26 -11.02 -8.76 -26.46
CA CYS A 26 -10.52 -7.68 -27.31
C CYS A 26 -11.72 -6.92 -27.88
N PHE A 27 -11.72 -5.60 -27.68
CA PHE A 27 -12.85 -4.74 -28.02
C PHE A 27 -12.40 -3.67 -29.00
N ARG A 28 -13.14 -3.53 -30.10
CA ARG A 28 -12.94 -2.42 -31.03
C ARG A 28 -13.25 -1.10 -30.31
N VAL A 29 -12.33 -0.15 -30.39
CA VAL A 29 -12.45 1.16 -29.77
C VAL A 29 -12.06 2.25 -30.79
N PRO A 30 -12.53 3.49 -30.62
CA PRO A 30 -12.14 4.58 -31.52
C PRO A 30 -10.68 5.03 -31.35
N MET A 31 -10.06 4.74 -30.19
CA MET A 31 -8.75 5.28 -29.81
C MET A 31 -8.15 4.46 -28.67
N VAL A 32 -6.82 4.34 -28.66
CA VAL A 32 -6.02 3.77 -27.57
C VAL A 32 -4.88 4.72 -27.20
N TYR A 33 -4.40 4.62 -25.96
CA TYR A 33 -3.40 5.51 -25.37
C TYR A 33 -2.27 4.70 -24.73
N ALA A 34 -1.09 5.32 -24.60
CA ALA A 34 0.14 4.84 -23.96
C ALA A 34 0.93 3.74 -24.68
N THR A 35 0.33 2.59 -25.00
CA THR A 35 1.08 1.47 -25.60
C THR A 35 0.27 0.82 -26.71
N PHE A 36 0.92 0.65 -27.86
CA PHE A 36 0.31 0.18 -29.09
C PHE A 36 1.10 -1.03 -29.60
N LEU A 37 0.39 -2.01 -30.16
CA LEU A 37 0.97 -3.05 -30.98
C LEU A 37 0.41 -2.88 -32.39
N ILE A 38 1.27 -2.54 -33.35
CA ILE A 38 0.89 -2.24 -34.73
C ILE A 38 1.38 -3.37 -35.63
N ASP A 39 0.48 -3.92 -36.45
CA ASP A 39 0.80 -4.98 -37.41
C ASP A 39 1.34 -4.39 -38.72
N LEU A 40 2.67 -4.28 -38.83
CA LEU A 40 3.35 -3.72 -40.00
C LEU A 40 3.18 -4.53 -41.30
N ARG A 41 2.48 -5.68 -41.27
CA ARG A 41 2.22 -6.49 -42.47
C ARG A 41 0.99 -6.01 -43.26
N LYS A 42 0.18 -5.14 -42.68
CA LYS A 42 -1.03 -4.60 -43.32
C LYS A 42 -0.71 -3.35 -44.13
N GLU A 43 -1.28 -3.25 -45.33
CA GLU A 43 -1.05 -2.12 -46.23
C GLU A 43 -1.53 -0.80 -45.61
N GLU A 44 -2.66 -0.80 -44.91
CA GLU A 44 -3.19 0.39 -44.23
C GLU A 44 -2.20 0.98 -43.20
N THR A 45 -1.28 0.16 -42.67
CA THR A 45 -0.34 0.58 -41.62
C THR A 45 0.67 1.62 -42.12
N SER A 46 1.02 1.60 -43.40
CA SER A 46 1.95 2.60 -43.96
C SER A 46 1.36 4.01 -44.00
N GLN A 47 0.04 4.14 -43.84
CA GLN A 47 -0.68 5.42 -43.82
C GLN A 47 -0.88 5.98 -42.40
N LEU A 48 -0.49 5.22 -41.37
CA LEU A 48 -0.64 5.64 -39.98
C LEU A 48 0.42 6.68 -39.62
N ALA A 49 -0.02 7.83 -39.13
CA ALA A 49 0.85 8.94 -38.76
C ALA A 49 0.39 9.63 -37.48
N PHE A 50 1.35 9.96 -36.61
CA PHE A 50 1.16 10.90 -35.51
C PHE A 50 1.37 12.35 -35.98
N TYR A 51 2.23 12.54 -36.99
CA TYR A 51 2.57 13.84 -37.56
C TYR A 51 3.20 13.67 -38.97
N PRO A 52 2.97 14.60 -39.93
CA PRO A 52 2.01 15.71 -39.85
C PRO A 52 0.55 15.18 -39.79
N PRO A 53 -0.40 15.95 -39.26
CA PRO A 53 -1.81 15.58 -39.31
C PRO A 53 -2.27 15.36 -40.75
N HIS A 54 -3.22 14.45 -40.93
CA HIS A 54 -3.85 14.22 -42.23
C HIS A 54 -4.39 15.55 -42.80
N PRO A 55 -4.34 15.80 -44.13
CA PRO A 55 -4.76 17.09 -44.71
C PRO A 55 -6.20 17.52 -44.38
N ASN A 56 -7.08 16.56 -44.09
CA ASN A 56 -8.48 16.80 -43.72
C ASN A 56 -8.71 16.91 -42.20
N TYR A 57 -7.66 16.85 -41.38
CA TYR A 57 -7.77 16.93 -39.92
C TYR A 57 -8.14 18.35 -39.50
N THR A 58 -9.25 18.48 -38.77
CA THR A 58 -9.82 19.79 -38.34
C THR A 58 -10.05 19.88 -36.83
N TRP A 59 -9.66 18.86 -36.08
CA TRP A 59 -9.87 18.79 -34.63
C TRP A 59 -8.73 19.46 -33.84
N ALA A 60 -8.84 19.49 -32.51
CA ALA A 60 -7.77 19.98 -31.65
C ALA A 60 -6.47 19.19 -31.87
N PHE A 61 -5.33 19.86 -31.90
CA PHE A 61 -4.05 19.20 -32.09
C PHE A 61 -3.63 18.46 -30.81
N ASP A 62 -3.70 17.14 -30.85
CA ASP A 62 -3.27 16.18 -29.85
C ASP A 62 -2.77 14.95 -30.62
N ASP A 63 -1.58 14.46 -30.32
CA ASP A 63 -0.91 13.41 -31.10
C ASP A 63 -1.69 12.09 -31.10
N ILE A 64 -2.38 11.76 -30.01
CA ILE A 64 -3.20 10.56 -29.88
C ILE A 64 -4.50 10.71 -30.66
N ILE A 65 -5.13 11.89 -30.62
CA ILE A 65 -6.33 12.17 -31.42
C ILE A 65 -5.99 12.17 -32.92
N VAL A 66 -4.86 12.79 -33.31
CA VAL A 66 -4.36 12.77 -34.69
C VAL A 66 -4.11 11.35 -35.17
N PHE A 67 -3.45 10.53 -34.34
CA PHE A 67 -3.19 9.13 -34.67
C PHE A 67 -4.46 8.28 -34.78
N ALA A 68 -5.44 8.50 -33.90
CA ALA A 68 -6.74 7.84 -33.98
C ALA A 68 -7.50 8.21 -35.26
N TYR A 69 -7.45 9.50 -35.65
CA TYR A 69 -8.02 9.96 -36.91
C TYR A 69 -7.30 9.34 -38.12
N SER A 70 -5.97 9.28 -38.09
CA SER A 70 -5.17 8.62 -39.12
C SER A 70 -5.53 7.13 -39.26
N CYS A 71 -5.72 6.40 -38.15
CA CYS A 71 -6.23 5.03 -38.17
C CYS A 71 -7.60 4.95 -38.85
N GLN A 72 -8.51 5.87 -38.52
CA GLN A 72 -9.86 5.89 -39.08
C GLN A 72 -9.86 6.13 -40.59
N GLU A 73 -9.11 7.12 -41.09
CA GLU A 73 -9.02 7.42 -42.51
C GLU A 73 -8.33 6.30 -43.31
N ALA A 74 -7.35 5.63 -42.71
CA ALA A 74 -6.71 4.46 -43.30
C ALA A 74 -7.60 3.19 -43.27
N GLY A 75 -8.75 3.22 -42.60
CA GLY A 75 -9.60 2.04 -42.41
C GLY A 75 -9.04 1.01 -41.41
N ALA A 76 -8.03 1.38 -40.63
CA ALA A 76 -7.40 0.52 -39.65
C ALA A 76 -8.27 0.36 -38.40
N GLU A 77 -8.51 -0.89 -37.98
CA GLU A 77 -9.28 -1.17 -36.78
C GLU A 77 -8.43 -1.10 -35.51
N VAL A 78 -8.85 -0.28 -34.56
CA VAL A 78 -8.18 -0.11 -33.27
C VAL A 78 -8.87 -0.96 -32.19
N HIS A 79 -8.09 -1.70 -31.41
CA HIS A 79 -8.59 -2.63 -30.40
C HIS A 79 -7.92 -2.41 -29.03
N VAL A 80 -8.68 -2.61 -27.96
CA VAL A 80 -8.15 -2.79 -26.59
C VAL A 80 -8.37 -4.23 -26.18
N CYS A 81 -7.29 -4.92 -25.81
CA CYS A 81 -7.34 -6.26 -25.25
C CYS A 81 -7.02 -6.22 -23.76
N ASN A 82 -7.82 -6.90 -22.93
CA ASN A 82 -7.61 -7.00 -21.48
C ASN A 82 -7.60 -8.47 -21.00
N GLN A 83 -7.37 -9.41 -21.93
CA GLN A 83 -7.28 -10.84 -21.66
C GLN A 83 -6.16 -11.17 -20.65
N HIS A 84 -5.07 -10.41 -20.71
CA HIS A 84 -3.96 -10.48 -19.76
C HIS A 84 -3.77 -9.13 -19.04
N HIS A 85 -3.12 -9.16 -17.88
CA HIS A 85 -2.55 -7.97 -17.27
C HIS A 85 -1.24 -7.63 -17.98
N PHE A 86 -1.32 -6.71 -18.96
CA PHE A 86 -0.15 -6.32 -19.75
C PHE A 86 0.80 -5.38 -19.00
N GLY A 87 0.28 -4.62 -18.03
CA GLY A 87 1.09 -3.71 -17.24
C GLY A 87 0.27 -2.61 -16.59
N TYR A 88 0.98 -1.58 -16.15
CA TYR A 88 0.46 -0.46 -15.39
C TYR A 88 0.86 0.84 -16.09
N ILE A 89 0.02 1.86 -15.99
CA ILE A 89 0.26 3.18 -16.56
C ILE A 89 0.16 4.19 -15.42
N ASN A 90 1.18 5.05 -15.30
CA ASN A 90 1.19 6.08 -14.27
C ASN A 90 0.07 7.12 -14.53
N VAL A 91 -0.45 7.73 -13.47
CA VAL A 91 -1.41 8.83 -13.62
C VAL A 91 -0.63 10.08 -14.02
N PRO A 92 -0.97 10.73 -15.15
CA PRO A 92 -0.29 11.96 -15.56
C PRO A 92 -0.39 13.03 -14.48
N VAL A 93 0.73 13.68 -14.20
CA VAL A 93 0.77 14.82 -13.29
C VAL A 93 -0.01 16.02 -13.84
N LYS A 94 -0.66 16.75 -12.96
CA LYS A 94 -1.34 18.01 -13.26
C LYS A 94 -0.32 19.13 -13.40
N ALA A 95 -0.72 20.23 -14.05
CA ALA A 95 0.17 21.38 -14.31
C ALA A 95 0.83 22.01 -13.07
N HIS A 96 0.28 21.82 -11.87
CA HIS A 96 0.83 22.32 -10.62
C HIS A 96 1.71 21.30 -9.87
N GLN A 97 1.74 20.04 -10.32
CA GLN A 97 2.52 18.98 -9.71
C GLN A 97 3.95 19.00 -10.24
N THR A 98 4.88 18.63 -9.38
CA THR A 98 6.32 18.66 -9.62
C THR A 98 6.82 17.30 -10.14
N LEU A 99 8.09 17.26 -10.58
CA LEU A 99 8.76 15.99 -10.89
C LEU A 99 8.87 15.06 -9.66
N GLU A 100 8.89 15.64 -8.46
CA GLU A 100 8.91 14.87 -7.23
C GLU A 100 7.55 14.19 -6.96
N ASP A 101 6.45 14.87 -7.28
CA ASP A 101 5.11 14.28 -7.24
C ASP A 101 4.98 13.15 -8.27
N ASP A 102 5.53 13.33 -9.48
CA ASP A 102 5.54 12.26 -10.49
C ASP A 102 6.38 11.06 -10.05
N ARG A 103 7.55 11.31 -9.44
CA ARG A 103 8.39 10.27 -8.82
C ARG A 103 7.62 9.49 -7.76
N ALA A 104 6.93 10.19 -6.85
CA ALA A 104 6.12 9.55 -5.82
C ALA A 104 4.97 8.71 -6.40
N ASN A 105 4.30 9.19 -7.46
CA ASN A 105 3.26 8.44 -8.17
C ASN A 105 3.83 7.19 -8.85
N PHE A 106 5.01 7.31 -9.47
CA PHE A 106 5.66 6.18 -10.14
C PHE A 106 6.10 5.10 -9.14
N VAL A 107 6.66 5.51 -8.00
CA VAL A 107 6.96 4.58 -6.90
C VAL A 107 5.68 3.90 -6.43
N HIS A 108 4.61 4.65 -6.15
CA HIS A 108 3.33 4.08 -5.73
C HIS A 108 2.75 3.09 -6.75
N LEU A 109 2.78 3.41 -8.05
CA LEU A 109 2.37 2.50 -9.12
C LEU A 109 3.17 1.20 -9.09
N THR A 110 4.49 1.30 -8.85
CA THR A 110 5.38 0.14 -8.73
C THR A 110 4.99 -0.71 -7.52
N LEU A 111 4.67 -0.09 -6.38
CA LEU A 111 4.21 -0.81 -5.19
C LEU A 111 2.89 -1.56 -5.45
N GLU A 112 1.91 -0.90 -6.08
CA GLU A 112 0.63 -1.52 -6.44
C GLU A 112 0.80 -2.68 -7.44
N ALA A 113 1.72 -2.54 -8.39
CA ALA A 113 2.04 -3.62 -9.33
C ALA A 113 2.61 -4.88 -8.64
N MET A 114 3.36 -4.69 -7.55
CA MET A 114 3.97 -5.78 -6.78
C MET A 114 2.99 -6.49 -5.82
N VAL A 115 1.76 -6.00 -5.68
CA VAL A 115 0.75 -6.63 -4.81
C VAL A 115 0.34 -8.00 -5.34
N ASP A 116 -0.03 -8.06 -6.62
CA ASP A 116 -0.53 -9.28 -7.29
C ASP A 116 0.48 -9.84 -8.29
N GLY A 117 1.59 -9.13 -8.53
CA GLY A 117 2.62 -9.47 -9.50
C GLY A 117 4.02 -9.59 -8.88
N PRO A 118 4.99 -10.13 -9.63
CA PRO A 118 6.38 -10.12 -9.22
C PRO A 118 6.93 -8.68 -9.14
N PRO A 119 8.05 -8.45 -8.43
CA PRO A 119 8.77 -7.19 -8.46
C PRO A 119 9.00 -6.69 -9.89
N MET A 120 8.64 -5.44 -10.16
CA MET A 120 8.90 -4.83 -11.47
C MET A 120 10.40 -4.76 -11.72
N GLN A 121 10.84 -5.31 -12.85
CA GLN A 121 12.24 -5.26 -13.23
C GLN A 121 12.54 -3.99 -14.03
N ARG A 122 13.60 -3.31 -13.63
CA ARG A 122 14.11 -2.15 -14.37
C ARG A 122 14.77 -2.63 -15.66
N SER A 123 14.67 -1.80 -16.70
CA SER A 123 15.40 -2.06 -17.94
C SER A 123 16.91 -2.09 -17.67
N ARG A 124 17.60 -3.11 -18.19
CA ARG A 124 19.07 -3.24 -18.14
C ARG A 124 19.82 -2.07 -18.79
N HIS A 125 19.11 -1.24 -19.56
CA HIS A 125 19.66 -0.08 -20.28
C HIS A 125 19.57 1.22 -19.46
N ILE A 126 18.96 1.18 -18.27
CA ILE A 126 18.83 2.34 -17.38
C ILE A 126 19.72 2.10 -16.16
N SER A 127 20.69 2.98 -15.94
CA SER A 127 21.51 3.00 -14.73
C SER A 127 20.96 4.05 -13.77
N LEU A 128 20.63 3.63 -12.55
CA LEU A 128 20.27 4.53 -11.46
C LEU A 128 21.32 4.40 -10.37
N LEU A 129 21.63 5.53 -9.73
CA LEU A 129 22.46 5.52 -8.55
C LEU A 129 21.72 4.77 -7.42
N PRO A 130 22.42 3.92 -6.64
CA PRO A 130 21.86 3.35 -5.42
C PRO A 130 21.39 4.48 -4.53
N ARG A 131 20.15 4.41 -4.06
CA ARG A 131 19.62 5.37 -3.10
C ARG A 131 19.93 4.88 -1.70
N PRO A 132 20.41 5.75 -0.80
CA PRO A 132 20.68 5.36 0.58
C PRO A 132 19.35 4.98 1.24
N LEU A 133 19.33 3.82 1.88
CA LEU A 133 18.19 3.44 2.70
C LEU A 133 18.24 4.20 4.03
N THR A 134 17.09 4.62 4.51
CA THR A 134 16.95 5.40 5.75
C THR A 134 15.98 4.74 6.70
N LYS A 135 16.00 5.19 7.96
CA LYS A 135 14.99 4.85 8.96
C LYS A 135 13.94 5.94 9.14
N MET A 136 13.83 6.89 8.20
CA MET A 136 12.86 8.00 8.25
C MET A 136 12.86 8.82 9.57
N GLY A 137 14.00 8.87 10.27
CA GLY A 137 14.09 9.55 11.58
C GLY A 137 13.73 8.69 12.80
N PHE A 138 13.43 7.40 12.61
CA PHE A 138 13.21 6.44 13.71
C PHE A 138 14.51 5.67 14.03
N ASP A 139 14.59 5.14 15.25
CA ASP A 139 15.76 4.35 15.68
C ASP A 139 15.78 2.97 15.03
N GLU A 140 14.60 2.39 14.81
CA GLU A 140 14.43 1.11 14.13
C GLU A 140 13.07 1.04 13.41
N ILE A 141 13.08 0.34 12.27
CA ILE A 141 11.87 -0.02 11.54
C ILE A 141 11.82 -1.54 11.51
N PHE A 142 10.87 -2.14 12.19
CA PHE A 142 10.69 -3.58 12.24
C PHE A 142 9.74 -4.04 11.14
N LEU A 143 10.09 -5.15 10.48
CA LEU A 143 9.20 -5.87 9.57
C LEU A 143 8.94 -7.27 10.15
N ILE A 144 7.72 -7.50 10.63
CA ILE A 144 7.27 -8.80 11.12
C ILE A 144 6.94 -9.68 9.92
N ASN A 145 7.56 -10.85 9.82
CA ASN A 145 7.25 -11.82 8.78
C ASN A 145 7.41 -13.25 9.30
N LEU A 146 6.48 -14.13 8.90
CA LEU A 146 6.63 -15.56 9.15
C LEU A 146 7.72 -16.13 8.24
N VAL A 147 8.70 -16.84 8.79
CA VAL A 147 9.80 -17.48 8.03
C VAL A 147 9.28 -18.37 6.89
N ARG A 148 8.14 -19.05 7.10
CA ARG A 148 7.49 -19.89 6.08
C ARG A 148 6.82 -19.12 4.93
N ARG A 149 6.84 -17.78 4.95
CA ARG A 149 6.27 -16.87 3.92
C ARG A 149 7.35 -16.03 3.25
N PRO A 150 8.32 -16.65 2.55
CA PRO A 150 9.37 -15.94 1.83
C PRO A 150 8.81 -15.08 0.68
N ASP A 151 7.67 -15.45 0.12
CA ASP A 151 6.94 -14.69 -0.91
C ASP A 151 6.55 -13.29 -0.40
N ARG A 152 5.93 -13.22 0.79
CA ARG A 152 5.54 -11.95 1.42
C ARG A 152 6.75 -11.14 1.85
N ARG A 153 7.76 -11.82 2.42
CA ARG A 153 9.03 -11.19 2.81
C ARG A 153 9.70 -10.49 1.64
N GLN A 154 9.84 -11.20 0.51
CA GLN A 154 10.48 -10.66 -0.68
C GLN A 154 9.71 -9.46 -1.23
N ARG A 155 8.38 -9.57 -1.31
CA ARG A 155 7.51 -8.46 -1.74
C ARG A 155 7.70 -7.23 -0.86
N MET A 156 7.64 -7.39 0.47
CA MET A 156 7.79 -6.27 1.39
C MET A 156 9.18 -5.65 1.39
N LEU A 157 10.24 -6.47 1.29
CA LEU A 157 11.60 -5.95 1.16
C LEU A 157 11.79 -5.16 -0.13
N ALA A 158 11.21 -5.62 -1.25
CA ALA A 158 11.22 -4.87 -2.51
C ALA A 158 10.44 -3.56 -2.39
N SER A 159 9.26 -3.57 -1.77
CA SER A 159 8.46 -2.37 -1.52
C SER A 159 9.20 -1.35 -0.65
N LEU A 160 9.81 -1.78 0.45
CA LEU A 160 10.57 -0.91 1.34
C LEU A 160 11.84 -0.37 0.66
N GLN A 161 12.46 -1.15 -0.23
CA GLN A 161 13.60 -0.67 -1.03
C GLN A 161 13.18 0.43 -2.01
N GLU A 162 12.05 0.29 -2.70
CA GLU A 162 11.51 1.36 -3.57
C GLU A 162 11.10 2.62 -2.79
N LEU A 163 10.73 2.45 -1.52
CA LEU A 163 10.46 3.53 -0.56
C LEU A 163 11.71 4.09 0.13
N GLU A 164 12.89 3.56 -0.18
CA GLU A 164 14.18 3.96 0.43
C GLU A 164 14.23 3.73 1.97
N ILE A 165 13.56 2.67 2.43
CA ILE A 165 13.45 2.29 3.84
C ILE A 165 14.32 1.06 4.12
N VAL A 166 15.13 1.11 5.18
CA VAL A 166 15.83 -0.08 5.71
C VAL A 166 15.07 -0.68 6.89
N PRO A 167 14.49 -1.89 6.75
CA PRO A 167 13.90 -2.61 7.86
C PRO A 167 14.89 -3.53 8.56
N ARG A 168 14.64 -3.78 9.84
CA ARG A 168 15.06 -4.97 10.56
C ARG A 168 13.95 -6.02 10.45
N VAL A 169 14.21 -7.11 9.74
CA VAL A 169 13.26 -8.22 9.66
C VAL A 169 13.25 -8.97 11.00
N VAL A 170 12.05 -9.20 11.51
CA VAL A 170 11.79 -9.98 12.72
C VAL A 170 11.04 -11.24 12.30
N ASP A 171 11.63 -12.38 12.61
CA ASP A 171 10.98 -13.67 12.41
C ASP A 171 9.79 -13.76 13.37
N ALA A 172 8.59 -13.77 12.79
CA ALA A 172 7.35 -13.86 13.52
C ALA A 172 7.20 -15.24 14.20
N VAL A 173 6.56 -15.25 15.36
CA VAL A 173 6.21 -16.48 16.06
C VAL A 173 5.13 -17.21 15.27
N ASP A 174 5.46 -18.40 14.79
CA ASP A 174 4.52 -19.26 14.10
C ASP A 174 3.58 -19.95 15.08
N GLY A 175 2.42 -19.34 15.30
CA GLY A 175 1.36 -19.88 16.13
C GLY A 175 1.01 -21.35 15.82
N SER A 176 1.06 -21.76 14.55
CA SER A 176 0.71 -23.12 14.16
C SER A 176 1.67 -24.18 14.71
N THR A 177 2.91 -23.79 14.99
CA THR A 177 3.95 -24.65 15.58
C THR A 177 3.87 -24.74 17.09
N LEU A 178 3.13 -23.84 17.75
CA LEU A 178 2.99 -23.84 19.20
C LEU A 178 2.11 -25.01 19.67
N ASN A 179 2.65 -25.78 20.61
CA ASN A 179 1.90 -26.79 21.34
C ASN A 179 1.44 -26.28 22.71
N SER A 180 0.60 -27.05 23.41
CA SER A 180 0.04 -26.65 24.71
C SER A 180 1.09 -26.48 25.81
N SER A 181 2.23 -27.17 25.72
CA SER A 181 3.34 -27.00 26.67
C SER A 181 4.12 -25.71 26.41
N ASP A 182 4.34 -25.33 25.15
CA ASP A 182 4.99 -24.06 24.80
C ASP A 182 4.19 -22.87 25.32
N ILE A 183 2.86 -22.89 25.12
CA ILE A 183 1.93 -21.85 25.60
C ILE A 183 2.02 -21.71 27.12
N LYS A 184 2.05 -22.83 27.85
CA LYS A 184 2.21 -22.83 29.32
C LYS A 184 3.56 -22.28 29.77
N VAL A 185 4.66 -22.65 29.10
CA VAL A 185 6.01 -22.18 29.41
C VAL A 185 6.13 -20.68 29.17
N LEU A 186 5.47 -20.17 28.13
CA LEU A 186 5.41 -18.74 27.81
C LEU A 186 4.53 -17.95 28.80
N GLY A 187 3.84 -18.62 29.74
CA GLY A 187 2.92 -17.97 30.68
C GLY A 187 1.75 -17.30 29.98
N VAL A 188 1.32 -17.86 28.85
CA VAL A 188 0.22 -17.35 28.05
C VAL A 188 -1.09 -17.90 28.59
N ASP A 189 -1.79 -17.05 29.33
CA ASP A 189 -3.15 -17.33 29.82
C ASP A 189 -4.12 -16.43 29.05
N GLN A 190 -5.13 -17.04 28.44
CA GLN A 190 -6.21 -16.28 27.81
C GLN A 190 -7.00 -15.55 28.89
N LEU A 191 -7.43 -14.31 28.60
CA LEU A 191 -8.28 -13.57 29.53
C LEU A 191 -9.55 -14.39 29.86
N PRO A 192 -9.82 -14.76 31.13
CA PRO A 192 -10.97 -15.58 31.48
C PRO A 192 -12.28 -14.92 31.04
N GLY A 193 -13.11 -15.66 30.30
CA GLY A 193 -14.40 -15.17 29.81
C GLY A 193 -14.32 -14.32 28.53
N TYR A 194 -13.13 -14.12 27.95
CA TYR A 194 -13.02 -13.49 26.64
C TYR A 194 -13.52 -14.43 25.54
N TYR A 195 -14.42 -13.90 24.71
CA TYR A 195 -14.81 -14.45 23.43
C TYR A 195 -14.74 -13.31 22.41
N ASP A 196 -14.22 -13.61 21.22
CA ASP A 196 -14.19 -12.67 20.11
C ASP A 196 -15.60 -12.08 19.89
N PRO A 197 -15.80 -10.75 19.91
CA PRO A 197 -17.13 -10.14 19.91
C PRO A 197 -17.96 -10.44 18.64
N PHE A 198 -17.30 -10.77 17.54
CA PHE A 198 -17.93 -10.95 16.22
C PHE A 198 -18.11 -12.42 15.84
N SER A 199 -17.23 -13.30 16.32
CA SER A 199 -17.20 -14.72 15.97
C SER A 199 -17.47 -15.66 17.16
N GLY A 200 -17.45 -15.16 18.39
CA GLY A 200 -17.75 -15.93 19.60
C GLY A 200 -16.73 -17.02 19.95
N ARG A 201 -15.53 -16.97 19.35
CA ARG A 201 -14.45 -17.97 19.55
C ARG A 201 -13.41 -17.50 20.56
N THR A 202 -12.64 -18.46 21.06
CA THR A 202 -11.43 -18.20 21.85
C THR A 202 -10.24 -17.84 20.97
N LEU A 203 -9.16 -17.36 21.59
CA LEU A 203 -7.93 -16.97 20.91
C LEU A 203 -7.34 -18.14 20.10
N THR A 204 -7.13 -17.92 18.81
CA THR A 204 -6.51 -18.90 17.92
C THR A 204 -5.00 -18.91 18.07
N LYS A 205 -4.40 -20.04 17.71
CA LYS A 205 -2.95 -20.18 17.64
C LYS A 205 -2.30 -19.09 16.78
N GLY A 206 -2.90 -18.72 15.65
CA GLY A 206 -2.42 -17.64 14.79
C GLY A 206 -2.39 -16.29 15.51
N GLU A 207 -3.44 -15.95 16.24
CA GLU A 207 -3.51 -14.72 17.04
C GLU A 207 -2.49 -14.72 18.19
N VAL A 208 -2.27 -15.86 18.85
CA VAL A 208 -1.19 -16.02 19.83
C VAL A 208 0.18 -15.71 19.20
N GLY A 209 0.46 -16.30 18.03
CA GLY A 209 1.71 -16.06 17.30
C GLY A 209 1.88 -14.59 16.89
N CYS A 210 0.81 -13.96 16.40
CA CYS A 210 0.79 -12.54 16.07
C CYS A 210 1.12 -11.69 17.31
N PHE A 211 0.38 -11.88 18.41
CA PHE A 211 0.60 -11.15 19.66
C PHE A 211 2.03 -11.29 20.17
N LEU A 212 2.54 -12.52 20.22
CA LEU A 212 3.91 -12.79 20.69
C LEU A 212 4.98 -12.12 19.83
N SER A 213 4.73 -11.98 18.52
CA SER A 213 5.63 -11.29 17.59
C SER A 213 5.74 -9.81 17.92
N HIS A 214 4.61 -9.11 18.14
CA HIS A 214 4.61 -7.72 18.59
C HIS A 214 5.19 -7.56 20.00
N TYR A 215 4.81 -8.45 20.93
CA TYR A 215 5.33 -8.45 22.29
C TYR A 215 6.86 -8.56 22.35
N ASN A 216 7.45 -9.40 21.51
CA ASN A 216 8.91 -9.53 21.40
C ASN A 216 9.56 -8.23 20.90
N ILE A 217 8.93 -7.52 19.97
CA ILE A 217 9.40 -6.20 19.51
C ILE A 217 9.29 -5.17 20.64
N TRP A 218 8.19 -5.13 21.40
CA TRP A 218 8.06 -4.19 22.53
C TRP A 218 9.16 -4.43 23.57
N LYS A 219 9.43 -5.70 23.92
CA LYS A 219 10.56 -6.05 24.80
C LYS A 219 11.88 -5.57 24.22
N GLU A 220 12.09 -5.76 22.92
CA GLU A 220 13.32 -5.35 22.26
C GLU A 220 13.51 -3.82 22.31
N ILE A 221 12.46 -3.06 21.97
CA ILE A 221 12.44 -1.58 22.06
C ILE A 221 12.87 -1.13 23.45
N VAL A 222 12.27 -1.70 24.49
CA VAL A 222 12.60 -1.34 25.88
C VAL A 222 14.02 -1.77 26.25
N SER A 223 14.42 -2.99 25.88
CA SER A 223 15.76 -3.51 26.21
C SER A 223 16.90 -2.73 25.55
N ARG A 224 16.67 -2.20 24.33
CA ARG A 224 17.64 -1.43 23.55
C ARG A 224 17.54 0.08 23.81
N GLY A 225 16.52 0.55 24.53
CA GLY A 225 16.29 1.97 24.76
C GLY A 225 15.95 2.74 23.48
N LEU A 226 15.22 2.13 22.54
CA LEU A 226 14.82 2.79 21.30
C LEU A 226 13.71 3.80 21.59
N GLU A 227 13.97 5.10 21.39
CA GLU A 227 13.05 6.18 21.70
C GLU A 227 11.80 6.11 20.82
N ARG A 228 11.99 5.86 19.52
CA ARG A 228 10.90 5.81 18.53
C ARG A 228 11.15 4.71 17.51
N SER A 229 10.14 3.88 17.25
CA SER A 229 10.23 2.79 16.27
C SER A 229 8.96 2.68 15.44
N VAL A 230 9.08 2.09 14.24
CA VAL A 230 7.93 1.70 13.40
C VAL A 230 7.87 0.19 13.31
N VAL A 231 6.67 -0.37 13.32
CA VAL A 231 6.41 -1.80 13.12
C VAL A 231 5.50 -1.96 11.91
N PHE A 232 5.93 -2.79 10.96
CA PHE A 232 5.16 -3.21 9.79
C PHE A 232 4.89 -4.72 9.83
N GLU A 233 3.68 -5.15 9.47
CA GLU A 233 3.37 -6.53 9.10
C GLU A 233 3.76 -6.82 7.63
N ASP A 234 3.75 -8.11 7.25
CA ASP A 234 4.22 -8.56 5.94
C ASP A 234 3.22 -8.41 4.77
N ASP A 235 2.03 -7.87 5.05
CA ASP A 235 0.96 -7.64 4.08
C ASP A 235 0.50 -6.17 4.01
N VAL A 236 1.30 -5.24 4.54
CA VAL A 236 1.08 -3.80 4.39
C VAL A 236 1.08 -3.37 2.91
N ARG A 237 0.21 -2.41 2.60
CA ARG A 237 0.20 -1.63 1.35
C ARG A 237 0.44 -0.16 1.70
N PHE A 238 1.22 0.53 0.88
CA PHE A 238 1.64 1.90 1.16
C PHE A 238 0.94 2.90 0.25
N GLU A 239 0.40 3.93 0.87
CA GLU A 239 -0.13 5.10 0.17
C GLU A 239 0.97 5.89 -0.54
N ALA A 240 0.58 6.66 -1.55
CA ALA A 240 1.50 7.56 -2.26
C ALA A 240 2.21 8.51 -1.29
N ALA A 241 3.52 8.70 -1.52
CA ALA A 241 4.40 9.53 -0.71
C ALA A 241 4.44 9.18 0.79
N PHE A 242 4.19 7.93 1.18
CA PHE A 242 4.16 7.49 2.58
C PHE A 242 5.36 7.99 3.44
N PRO A 243 6.64 7.84 3.03
CA PRO A 243 7.77 8.31 3.85
C PRO A 243 7.72 9.82 4.12
N ALA A 244 7.45 10.62 3.09
CA ALA A 244 7.36 12.07 3.22
C ALA A 244 6.16 12.50 4.07
N ARG A 245 5.04 11.77 3.98
CA ARG A 245 3.85 12.01 4.82
C ARG A 245 4.12 11.68 6.29
N LEU A 246 4.79 10.56 6.56
CA LEU A 246 5.14 10.16 7.92
C LEU A 246 6.15 11.13 8.53
N GLN A 247 7.20 11.50 7.80
CA GLN A 247 8.18 12.48 8.28
C GLN A 247 7.51 13.81 8.65
N ARG A 248 6.64 14.33 7.76
CA ARG A 248 5.88 15.56 8.04
C ARG A 248 4.98 15.43 9.27
N LEU A 249 4.32 14.28 9.44
CA LEU A 249 3.52 14.01 10.64
C LEU A 249 4.37 14.09 11.91
N MET A 250 5.58 13.50 11.89
CA MET A 250 6.50 13.56 13.03
C MET A 250 6.97 14.98 13.31
N GLU A 251 7.32 15.76 12.28
CA GLU A 251 7.70 17.17 12.42
C GLU A 251 6.55 18.03 12.99
N GLU A 252 5.31 17.80 12.56
CA GLU A 252 4.14 18.50 13.09
C GLU A 252 3.85 18.15 14.56
N LEU A 253 4.02 16.89 14.94
CA LEU A 253 3.90 16.46 16.35
C LEU A 253 4.93 17.15 17.24
N GLU A 254 6.19 17.24 16.78
CA GLU A 254 7.26 17.95 17.50
C GLU A 254 6.97 19.44 17.64
N GLN A 255 6.52 20.10 16.55
CA GLN A 255 6.16 21.52 16.57
C GLN A 255 4.96 21.81 17.47
N ALA A 256 3.96 20.93 17.48
CA ALA A 256 2.78 21.06 18.32
C ALA A 256 3.00 20.59 19.78
N GLN A 257 4.21 20.11 20.10
CA GLN A 257 4.57 19.56 21.42
C GLN A 257 3.56 18.53 21.91
N GLN A 258 3.12 17.66 21.01
CA GLN A 258 2.17 16.60 21.32
C GLN A 258 2.91 15.30 21.66
N ASP A 259 2.74 14.83 22.88
CA ASP A 259 3.21 13.51 23.29
C ASP A 259 2.36 12.41 22.66
N TRP A 260 2.98 11.26 22.40
CA TRP A 260 2.31 10.09 21.87
C TRP A 260 2.98 8.79 22.34
N ASP A 261 2.18 7.77 22.58
CA ASP A 261 2.66 6.42 22.92
C ASP A 261 2.67 5.52 21.69
N LEU A 262 1.62 5.57 20.88
CA LEU A 262 1.43 4.77 19.68
C LEU A 262 0.60 5.55 18.65
N ILE A 263 1.01 5.47 17.38
CA ILE A 263 0.28 6.06 16.24
C ILE A 263 0.01 4.94 15.24
N TYR A 264 -1.26 4.65 14.96
CA TYR A 264 -1.61 3.72 13.88
C TYR A 264 -1.22 4.32 12.52
N LEU A 265 -0.51 3.52 11.72
CA LEU A 265 -0.17 3.83 10.33
C LEU A 265 -0.97 2.98 9.34
N GLY A 266 -1.55 1.87 9.81
CA GLY A 266 -2.50 1.05 9.07
C GLY A 266 -3.38 0.27 10.05
N ARG A 267 -4.69 0.52 9.99
CA ARG A 267 -5.72 -0.14 10.79
C ARG A 267 -7.06 -0.12 10.05
N LYS A 268 -8.01 -0.91 10.52
CA LYS A 268 -9.42 -0.86 10.15
C LYS A 268 -10.21 -0.13 11.23
N GLN A 269 -10.76 1.02 10.89
CA GLN A 269 -11.74 1.70 11.73
C GLN A 269 -13.02 0.84 11.80
N VAL A 270 -13.53 0.59 13.01
CA VAL A 270 -14.74 -0.24 13.20
C VAL A 270 -16.00 0.62 13.29
N ASN A 271 -15.92 1.74 14.00
CA ASN A 271 -16.99 2.72 14.11
C ASN A 271 -16.54 4.02 13.43
N ASP A 272 -17.32 4.50 12.47
CA ASP A 272 -17.10 5.78 11.77
C ASP A 272 -17.54 7.00 12.60
N GLU A 273 -17.81 6.83 13.91
CA GLU A 273 -18.07 7.99 14.79
C GLU A 273 -16.86 8.93 14.80
N ASP A 274 -17.12 10.24 14.94
CA ASP A 274 -16.16 11.33 14.73
C ASP A 274 -14.92 11.19 15.62
N GLU A 275 -13.88 10.54 15.10
CA GLU A 275 -12.55 10.56 15.69
C GLU A 275 -12.06 12.00 15.72
N ALA A 276 -11.76 12.49 16.92
CA ALA A 276 -11.41 13.88 17.11
C ALA A 276 -10.03 14.17 16.50
N PRO A 277 -9.87 15.24 15.71
CA PRO A 277 -8.57 15.65 15.19
C PRO A 277 -7.63 16.04 16.32
N VAL A 278 -6.35 15.69 16.19
CA VAL A 278 -5.30 16.14 17.12
C VAL A 278 -4.98 17.60 16.83
N LYS A 279 -5.09 18.46 17.85
CA LYS A 279 -4.91 19.90 17.69
C LYS A 279 -3.48 20.22 17.23
N GLY A 280 -3.36 20.99 16.15
CA GLY A 280 -2.07 21.45 15.63
C GLY A 280 -1.35 20.45 14.72
N VAL A 281 -1.93 19.26 14.49
CA VAL A 281 -1.35 18.21 13.64
C VAL A 281 -2.33 17.84 12.55
N ARG A 282 -1.91 17.87 11.29
CA ARG A 282 -2.77 17.57 10.16
C ARG A 282 -2.85 16.06 9.93
N ASN A 283 -4.03 15.60 9.51
CA ASN A 283 -4.26 14.19 9.16
C ASN A 283 -3.95 13.21 10.31
N LEU A 284 -4.08 13.67 11.56
CA LEU A 284 -3.99 12.84 12.75
C LEU A 284 -5.24 13.02 13.60
N VAL A 285 -5.75 11.90 14.10
CA VAL A 285 -6.95 11.83 14.94
C VAL A 285 -6.66 10.97 16.16
N VAL A 286 -7.42 11.18 17.22
CA VAL A 286 -7.44 10.27 18.38
C VAL A 286 -8.22 9.02 17.97
N ALA A 287 -7.50 7.90 17.86
CA ALA A 287 -8.08 6.65 17.37
C ALA A 287 -9.24 6.16 18.25
N GLY A 288 -10.32 5.73 17.61
CA GLY A 288 -11.41 4.98 18.23
C GLY A 288 -11.13 3.47 18.26
N TYR A 289 -12.21 2.69 18.41
CA TYR A 289 -12.13 1.24 18.32
C TYR A 289 -11.67 0.81 16.92
N SER A 290 -10.65 -0.04 16.89
CA SER A 290 -9.88 -0.34 15.70
C SER A 290 -9.54 -1.81 15.63
N TYR A 291 -9.66 -2.39 14.45
CA TYR A 291 -9.13 -3.70 14.13
C TYR A 291 -7.89 -3.62 13.27
N TRP A 292 -7.19 -4.74 13.14
CA TRP A 292 -5.95 -4.90 12.38
C TRP A 292 -4.81 -4.05 12.93
N THR A 293 -3.61 -4.64 12.97
CA THR A 293 -2.40 -3.98 13.46
C THR A 293 -1.34 -3.97 12.35
N LEU A 294 -1.77 -3.63 11.13
CA LEU A 294 -0.94 -3.68 9.92
C LEU A 294 0.37 -2.91 10.09
N ALA A 295 0.26 -1.69 10.65
CA ALA A 295 1.42 -0.84 10.88
C ALA A 295 1.17 0.19 11.98
N TYR A 296 2.19 0.49 12.78
CA TYR A 296 2.17 1.57 13.76
C TYR A 296 3.55 2.11 14.08
N ALA A 297 3.62 3.38 14.48
CA ALA A 297 4.75 3.94 15.20
C ALA A 297 4.51 3.77 16.70
N ILE A 298 5.56 3.48 17.47
CA ILE A 298 5.51 3.32 18.93
C ILE A 298 6.71 4.02 19.58
N SER A 299 6.46 4.71 20.69
CA SER A 299 7.51 5.30 21.51
C SER A 299 8.04 4.31 22.54
N TYR A 300 9.25 4.55 23.06
CA TYR A 300 9.81 3.78 24.17
C TYR A 300 8.82 3.64 25.33
N HIS A 301 8.22 4.76 25.73
CA HIS A 301 7.26 4.82 26.83
C HIS A 301 5.97 4.07 26.50
N GLY A 302 5.48 4.16 25.27
CA GLY A 302 4.36 3.34 24.80
C GLY A 302 4.65 1.85 24.94
N ALA A 303 5.82 1.38 24.48
CA ALA A 303 6.22 -0.01 24.64
C ALA A 303 6.31 -0.44 26.12
N GLN A 304 6.84 0.42 27.00
CA GLN A 304 6.88 0.16 28.44
C GLN A 304 5.46 0.02 29.04
N LYS A 305 4.54 0.91 28.70
CA LYS A 305 3.14 0.86 29.16
C LYS A 305 2.47 -0.45 28.78
N LEU A 306 2.60 -0.87 27.51
CA LEU A 306 2.05 -2.14 27.04
C LEU A 306 2.62 -3.31 27.85
N LEU A 307 3.95 -3.39 28.00
CA LEU A 307 4.60 -4.46 28.77
C LEU A 307 4.21 -4.48 30.26
N ALA A 308 4.04 -3.31 30.88
CA ALA A 308 3.73 -3.18 32.31
C ALA A 308 2.39 -3.83 32.70
N THR A 309 1.46 -3.95 31.75
CA THR A 309 0.17 -4.63 31.98
C THR A 309 0.27 -6.15 32.13
N LYS A 310 1.46 -6.73 31.91
CA LYS A 310 1.73 -8.18 31.92
C LYS A 310 0.79 -8.94 30.98
N PRO A 311 0.76 -8.57 29.68
CA PRO A 311 -0.29 -8.99 28.77
C PRO A 311 -0.30 -10.51 28.49
N LEU A 312 0.83 -11.21 28.69
CA LEU A 312 0.87 -12.66 28.51
C LEU A 312 -0.08 -13.40 29.46
N SER A 313 -0.25 -12.90 30.70
CA SER A 313 -1.15 -13.53 31.69
C SER A 313 -2.64 -13.26 31.45
N LYS A 314 -2.97 -12.41 30.48
CA LYS A 314 -4.32 -11.96 30.15
C LYS A 314 -4.43 -11.68 28.64
N MET A 315 -3.98 -12.65 27.85
CA MET A 315 -3.78 -12.44 26.42
C MET A 315 -5.11 -12.29 25.68
N LEU A 316 -5.10 -11.33 24.76
CA LEU A 316 -6.14 -11.04 23.78
C LEU A 316 -5.46 -10.92 22.40
N PRO A 317 -6.21 -10.96 21.27
CA PRO A 317 -5.66 -10.55 19.99
C PRO A 317 -5.01 -9.17 20.10
N VAL A 318 -3.91 -8.94 19.39
CA VAL A 318 -3.16 -7.67 19.52
C VAL A 318 -4.01 -6.46 19.13
N ASP A 319 -4.87 -6.62 18.14
CA ASP A 319 -5.80 -5.62 17.66
C ASP A 319 -7.01 -5.39 18.58
N GLU A 320 -7.25 -6.26 19.57
CA GLU A 320 -8.21 -6.02 20.66
C GLU A 320 -7.51 -5.43 21.89
N TYR A 321 -6.31 -5.94 22.17
CA TYR A 321 -5.48 -5.52 23.28
C TYR A 321 -5.13 -4.03 23.18
N LEU A 322 -4.69 -3.56 22.01
CA LEU A 322 -4.30 -2.15 21.83
C LEU A 322 -5.47 -1.20 22.13
N PRO A 323 -6.69 -1.35 21.55
CA PRO A 323 -7.87 -0.56 21.93
C PRO A 323 -8.22 -0.52 23.41
N ILE A 324 -8.06 -1.63 24.12
CA ILE A 324 -8.30 -1.67 25.57
C ILE A 324 -7.30 -0.76 26.31
N MET A 325 -6.06 -0.66 25.83
CA MET A 325 -5.03 0.17 26.48
C MET A 325 -5.28 1.68 26.40
N TYR A 326 -6.20 2.12 25.53
CA TYR A 326 -6.62 3.51 25.43
C TYR A 326 -8.14 3.69 25.62
N ASP A 327 -8.78 2.75 26.32
CA ASP A 327 -10.20 2.80 26.73
C ASP A 327 -11.19 2.95 25.56
N LYS A 328 -10.89 2.31 24.42
CA LYS A 328 -11.73 2.30 23.22
C LYS A 328 -12.08 0.90 22.74
N HIS A 329 -12.47 0.03 23.67
CA HIS A 329 -13.03 -1.29 23.36
C HIS A 329 -14.49 -1.35 23.84
N PRO A 330 -15.43 -1.94 23.06
CA PRO A 330 -16.84 -2.04 23.41
C PRO A 330 -17.13 -2.89 24.65
#